data_AF-A0A1H3FK05-F1
#
_entry.id   AF-A0A1H3FK05-F1
#
_cell.length_a   1.000
_cell.length_b   1.000
_cell.length_c   1.000
_cell.angle_alpha   90.00
_cell.angle_beta   90.00
_cell.angle_gamma   90.00
#
_symmetry.space_group_name_H-M   'P 1'
#
loop_
_entity.id
_entity.type
_entity.pdbx_description
1 polymer ?
#
loop_
_entity_poly.entity_id
_entity_poly.type
_entity_poly.pdbx_seq_one_letter_code
_entity_poly.pdbx_strand_id
1 'polypeptide(L)' 'MGWDMTAALALGGALGIEPAATAELLPIIEAEMARAINQRNEGGGDG' A
#
# COMPACT_ATOMS: atom_id res chain seq x y z
N MET A 1 6.38 -10.26 1.09
CA MET A 1 4.93 -10.44 1.14
C MET A 1 4.30 -9.19 0.54
N GLY A 2 3.91 -9.26 -0.73
CA GLY A 2 3.41 -8.11 -1.48
C GLY A 2 2.02 -7.71 -1.02
N TRP A 3 1.76 -6.40 -0.98
CA TRP A 3 0.45 -5.82 -0.75
C TRP A 3 -0.45 -6.05 -1.99
N ASP A 4 -1.77 -6.13 -1.80
CA ASP A 4 -2.70 -6.40 -2.89
C ASP A 4 -3.04 -5.09 -3.63
N MET A 5 -2.45 -4.90 -4.82
CA MET A 5 -2.70 -3.75 -5.68
C MET A 5 -4.16 -3.66 -6.14
N THR A 6 -4.83 -4.80 -6.31
CA THR A 6 -6.25 -4.83 -6.71
C THR A 6 -7.15 -4.36 -5.57
N ALA A 7 -6.78 -4.66 -4.32
CA ALA A 7 -7.46 -4.13 -3.14
C ALA A 7 -7.33 -2.60 -3.05
N ALA A 8 -6.18 -2.03 -3.43
CA ALA A 8 -5.99 -0.58 -3.46
C ALA A 8 -6.81 0.10 -4.56
N LEU A 9 -6.91 -0.51 -5.74
CA LEU A 9 -7.81 -0.03 -6.80
C LEU A 9 -9.28 -0.12 -6.39
N ALA A 10 -9.68 -1.21 -5.72
CA ALA A 10 -11.03 -1.37 -5.19
C ALA A 10 -11.35 -0.33 -4.10
N LEU A 11 -10.38 -0.02 -3.23
CA LEU A 11 -10.49 1.05 -2.24
C LEU A 11 -10.64 2.42 -2.90
N GLY A 12 -9.84 2.73 -3.92
CA GLY A 12 -9.97 3.97 -4.69
C GLY A 12 -11.36 4.13 -5.29
N GLY A 13 -11.87 3.07 -5.93
CA GLY A 13 -13.24 3.03 -6.45
C GLY A 13 -14.31 3.22 -5.38
N ALA A 14 -14.14 2.62 -4.19
CA ALA A 14 -15.06 2.80 -3.06
C ALA A 14 -15.06 4.23 -2.50
N LEU A 15 -13.94 4.95 -2.62
CA LEU A 15 -13.83 6.37 -2.26
C LEU A 15 -14.34 7.32 -3.37
N GLY A 16 -14.81 6.77 -4.50
CA GLY A 16 -15.24 7.55 -5.66
C GLY A 16 -14.08 8.14 -6.48
N ILE A 17 -12.87 7.64 -6.28
CA ILE A 17 -11.69 8.03 -7.05
C ILE A 17 -11.68 7.22 -8.35
N GLU A 18 -11.39 7.90 -9.45
CA GLU A 18 -11.29 7.23 -10.74
C GLU A 18 -10.13 6.19 -10.72
N PRO A 19 -10.32 5.00 -11.33
CA PRO A 19 -9.32 3.94 -11.32
C PRO A 19 -7.93 4.34 -11.85
N ALA A 20 -7.82 5.11 -12.93
CA ALA A 20 -6.53 5.58 -13.44
C ALA A 20 -5.88 6.57 -12.47
N ALA A 21 -6.65 7.48 -11.86
CA ALA A 21 -6.15 8.36 -10.80
C ALA A 21 -5.63 7.56 -9.58
N THR A 22 -6.30 6.46 -9.22
CA THR A 22 -5.81 5.54 -8.18
C THR A 22 -4.55 4.80 -8.62
N ALA A 23 -4.46 4.39 -9.88
CA ALA A 23 -3.31 3.70 -10.45
C ALA A 23 -2.04 4.57 -10.41
N GLU A 24 -2.15 5.87 -10.67
CA GLU A 24 -1.05 6.84 -10.55
C GLU A 24 -0.50 6.95 -9.12
N LEU A 25 -1.33 6.69 -8.11
CA LEU A 25 -0.93 6.73 -6.70
C LEU A 25 -0.33 5.40 -6.21
N LEU A 26 -0.50 4.30 -6.93
CA LEU A 26 0.00 2.97 -6.52
C LEU A 26 1.51 2.96 -6.19
N PRO A 27 2.41 3.63 -6.95
CA PRO A 27 3.84 3.64 -6.62
C PRO A 27 4.14 4.29 -5.27
N ILE A 28 3.36 5.31 -4.89
CA ILE A 28 3.51 5.99 -3.59
C ILE A 28 2.97 5.10 -2.47
N ILE A 29 1.78 4.51 -2.68
CA ILE A 29 1.17 3.57 -1.73
C ILE A 29 2.09 2.37 -1.48
N GLU A 30 2.70 1.82 -2.53
CA GLU A 30 3.67 0.74 -2.44
C GLU A 30 4.86 1.10 -1.55
N ALA A 31 5.44 2.28 -1.77
CA ALA A 31 6.59 2.74 -1.01
C ALA A 31 6.26 2.85 0.49
N GLU A 32 5.09 3.38 0.83
CA GLU A 32 4.63 3.49 2.22
C GLU A 32 4.28 2.13 2.84
N MET A 33 3.67 1.23 2.08
CA MET A 33 3.38 -0.13 2.52
C MET A 33 4.67 -0.93 2.77
N ALA A 34 5.67 -0.81 1.88
CA ALA A 34 6.97 -1.43 2.06
C ALA A 34 7.69 -0.90 3.31
N ARG A 35 7.66 0.43 3.52
CA ARG A 35 8.18 1.07 4.74
C ARG A 35 7.47 0.58 6.00
N ALA A 36 6.15 0.45 5.98
CA ALA A 36 5.37 -0.03 7.11
C ALA A 36 5.69 -1.50 7.43
N ILE A 37 5.84 -2.35 6.41
CA ILE A 37 6.24 -3.75 6.57
C ILE A 37 7.65 -3.85 7.17
N ASN A 38 8.59 -3.06 6.66
CA ASN A 38 9.96 -3.07 7.16
C ASN A 38 10.02 -2.62 8.64
N GLN A 39 9.35 -1.54 9.01
CA GLN A 39 9.28 -1.07 10.39
C GLN A 39 8.71 -2.12 11.37
N ARG A 40 7.70 -2.89 10.94
CA ARG A 40 7.14 -3.98 11.77
C ARG A 40 8.14 -5.11 12.01
N ASN A 41 8.97 -5.40 11.00
CA ASN A 41 9.99 -6.43 11.10
C ASN A 41 11.18 -5.95 11.95
N GLU A 42 11.53 -4.66 11.87
CA GLU A 42 12.61 -4.04 12.65
C GLU A 42 12.24 -3.89 14.14
N GLY A 43 10.98 -3.62 14.47
CA GLY A 43 10.51 -3.49 15.85
C GLY A 43 10.34 -4.80 16.64
N GLY A 44 10.63 -5.95 16.03
CA GLY A 44 10.53 -7.29 16.67
C GLY A 44 11.87 -7.93 17.03
N GLY A 45 12.98 -7.22 16.82
CA GLY A 45 14.35 -7.74 16.95
C GLY A 45 15.09 -7.38 18.25
N ASP A 46 14.38 -6.98 19.32
CA ASP A 46 14.98 -6.83 20.64
C ASP A 46 14.86 -8.15 21.42
N GLY A 47 15.92 -8.98 21.29
CA GLY A 47 16.15 -10.20 22.04
C GLY A 47 17.64 -10.54 22.06
#